data_AF-A0A943YVG9-F1
#
_entry.id   AF-A0A943YVG9-F1
#
_cell.length_a   1.000
_cell.length_b   1.000
_cell.length_c   1.000
_cell.angle_alpha   90.00
_cell.angle_beta   90.00
_cell.angle_gamma   90.00
#
_symmetry.space_group_name_H-M   'P 1'
#
loop_
_entity.id
_entity.type
_entity.pdbx_description
1 polymer ?
#
loop_
_entity_poly.entity_id
_entity_poly.type
_entity_poly.pdbx_seq_one_letter_code
_entity_poly.pdbx_strand_id
1 'polypeptide(L)'
;MSNGNDDFSPTIDTELYGMLIRRSRLNLGYRKAEDFVEAMKKRTGFELSKDSLYRIESGKNAPNINFMIALNIMTGKPLTDTSLVDMCIPKEWADKVDEWGGKPYTFAQFDAIRSVNW
;
A
#
# COMPACT_ATOMS: atom_id res chain seq x y z
N MET A 1 -18.10 -36.77 0.16
CA MET A 1 -17.05 -36.21 -0.71
C MET A 1 -17.39 -34.74 -0.91
N SER A 2 -16.80 -33.83 -0.13
CA SER A 2 -16.89 -32.40 -0.42
C SER A 2 -15.97 -32.14 -1.61
N ASN A 3 -16.53 -31.71 -2.74
CA ASN A 3 -15.73 -31.19 -3.84
C ASN A 3 -15.05 -29.91 -3.34
N GLY A 4 -13.79 -30.04 -2.92
CA GLY A 4 -12.92 -28.94 -2.56
C GLY A 4 -12.52 -28.17 -3.81
N ASN A 5 -13.42 -27.29 -4.27
CA ASN A 5 -12.99 -26.07 -4.90
C ASN A 5 -12.58 -25.13 -3.76
N ASP A 6 -11.34 -25.30 -3.27
CA ASP A 6 -10.67 -24.19 -2.61
C ASP A 6 -10.49 -23.11 -3.67
N ASP A 7 -11.45 -22.19 -3.66
CA ASP A 7 -11.55 -21.05 -4.55
C ASP A 7 -10.25 -20.26 -4.46
N PHE A 8 -9.51 -20.18 -5.56
CA PHE A 8 -8.27 -19.44 -5.64
C PHE A 8 -8.55 -17.97 -5.33
N SER A 9 -8.23 -17.53 -4.11
CA SER A 9 -8.37 -16.14 -3.68
C SER A 9 -7.04 -15.57 -3.19
N PRO A 10 -5.99 -15.54 -4.03
CA PRO A 10 -4.79 -14.76 -3.71
C PRO A 10 -5.21 -13.30 -3.54
N THR A 11 -4.98 -12.77 -2.35
CA THR A 11 -5.24 -11.39 -1.96
C THR A 11 -3.93 -10.70 -1.63
N ILE A 12 -3.92 -9.37 -1.71
CA ILE A 12 -2.83 -8.54 -1.21
C ILE A 12 -2.54 -8.93 0.24
N ASP A 13 -1.26 -9.11 0.58
CA ASP A 13 -0.80 -9.37 1.95
C ASP A 13 -0.92 -8.10 2.80
N THR A 14 -2.05 -7.97 3.50
CA THR A 14 -2.34 -6.80 4.34
C THR A 14 -1.49 -6.75 5.61
N GLU A 15 -1.00 -7.90 6.11
CA GLU A 15 -0.12 -7.94 7.27
C GLU A 15 1.27 -7.36 6.92
N LEU A 16 1.85 -7.79 5.80
CA LEU A 16 3.08 -7.21 5.27
C LEU A 16 2.90 -5.71 4.98
N TYR A 17 1.80 -5.34 4.35
CA TYR A 17 1.51 -3.94 4.06
C TYR A 17 1.43 -3.09 5.34
N GLY A 18 0.73 -3.58 6.36
CA GLY A 18 0.64 -2.93 7.67
C GLY A 18 2.01 -2.77 8.35
N MET A 19 2.85 -3.80 8.29
CA MET A 19 4.23 -3.75 8.80
C MET A 19 5.08 -2.69 8.08
N LEU A 20 4.94 -2.57 6.75
CA LEU A 20 5.66 -1.58 5.95
C LEU A 20 5.22 -0.14 6.26
N ILE A 21 3.94 0.08 6.53
CA ILE A 21 3.42 1.37 7.01
C ILE A 21 4.02 1.72 8.36
N ARG A 22 3.98 0.78 9.30
CA ARG A 22 4.57 0.97 10.64
C ARG A 22 6.04 1.34 10.53
N ARG A 23 6.80 0.62 9.68
CA ARG A 23 8.21 0.92 9.42
C ARG A 23 8.38 2.33 8.83
N SER A 24 7.54 2.73 7.88
CA SER A 24 7.58 4.07 7.28
C SER A 24 7.35 5.16 8.33
N ARG A 25 6.36 4.98 9.21
CA ARG A 25 6.11 5.89 10.34
C ARG A 25 7.32 6.00 11.26
N LEU A 26 7.94 4.87 11.62
CA LEU A 26 9.14 4.85 12.48
C LEU A 26 10.34 5.51 11.80
N ASN A 27 10.53 5.32 10.50
CA ASN A 27 11.60 5.96 9.71
C ASN A 27 11.45 7.49 9.63
N LEU A 28 10.21 7.98 9.69
CA LEU A 28 9.91 9.40 9.81
C LEU A 28 10.14 9.95 11.25
N GLY A 29 10.50 9.09 12.20
CA GLY A 29 10.78 9.46 13.59
C GLY A 29 9.58 9.38 14.54
N TYR A 30 8.38 9.05 14.04
CA TYR A 30 7.17 9.01 14.87
C TYR A 30 7.05 7.68 15.61
N ARG A 31 7.47 7.64 16.88
CA ARG A 31 7.37 6.43 17.71
C ARG A 31 5.93 6.12 18.15
N LYS A 32 5.14 7.17 18.41
CA LYS A 32 3.73 7.05 18.80
C LYS A 32 2.82 7.22 17.59
N ALA A 33 1.70 6.52 17.59
CA ALA A 33 0.69 6.62 16.54
C ALA A 33 0.02 8.02 16.55
N GLU A 34 -0.22 8.54 17.75
CA GLU A 34 -0.80 9.87 17.99
C GLU A 34 -0.03 10.97 17.27
N ASP A 35 1.29 11.01 17.47
CA ASP A 35 2.16 12.02 16.86
C ASP A 35 2.10 11.95 15.33
N PHE A 36 2.01 10.74 14.77
CA PHE A 36 1.94 10.53 13.33
C PHE A 36 0.61 10.98 12.73
N VAL A 37 -0.52 10.61 13.34
CA VAL A 37 -1.84 11.00 12.82
C VAL A 37 -2.07 12.50 12.94
N GLU A 38 -1.54 13.14 13.99
CA GLU A 38 -1.57 14.60 14.10
C GLU A 38 -0.71 15.27 13.01
N ALA A 39 0.50 14.75 12.76
CA ALA A 39 1.37 15.28 11.72
C ALA A 39 0.76 15.10 10.32
N MET A 40 0.15 13.94 10.06
CA MET A 40 -0.57 13.66 8.81
C MET A 40 -1.71 14.66 8.61
N LYS A 41 -2.56 14.87 9.63
CA LYS A 41 -3.63 15.87 9.57
C LYS A 41 -3.09 17.27 9.26
N LYS A 42 -2.03 17.69 9.94
CA LYS A 42 -1.41 19.02 9.72
C LYS A 42 -0.81 19.18 8.32
N ARG A 43 -0.22 18.12 7.76
CA ARG A 43 0.50 18.20 6.48
C ARG A 43 -0.39 17.93 5.25
N THR A 44 -1.42 17.09 5.38
CA THR A 44 -2.23 16.63 4.25
C THR A 44 -3.72 16.94 4.41
N GLY A 45 -4.17 17.37 5.58
CA GLY A 45 -5.59 17.53 5.90
C GLY A 45 -6.33 16.21 6.15
N PHE A 46 -5.68 15.06 5.96
CA PHE A 46 -6.31 13.75 6.17
C PHE A 46 -6.39 13.40 7.66
N GLU A 47 -7.60 13.13 8.13
CA GLU A 47 -7.87 12.78 9.52
C GLU A 47 -8.03 11.27 9.69
N LEU A 48 -7.29 10.71 10.66
CA LEU A 48 -7.29 9.30 11.00
C LEU A 48 -7.16 9.15 12.52
N SER A 49 -7.93 8.23 13.11
CA SER A 49 -7.73 7.89 14.52
C SER A 49 -6.49 7.01 14.72
N LYS A 50 -5.84 7.12 15.88
CA LYS A 50 -4.72 6.23 16.23
C LYS A 50 -5.10 4.74 16.20
N ASP A 51 -6.33 4.40 16.58
CA ASP A 51 -6.81 3.02 16.61
C ASP A 51 -7.02 2.49 15.19
N SER A 52 -7.50 3.34 14.28
CA SER A 52 -7.57 3.03 12.86
C SER A 52 -6.18 2.80 12.28
N LEU A 53 -5.20 3.64 12.64
CA LEU A 53 -3.81 3.42 12.23
C LEU A 53 -3.28 2.07 12.75
N TYR A 54 -3.49 1.73 14.02
CA TYR A 54 -3.04 0.45 14.56
C TYR A 54 -3.70 -0.76 13.89
N ARG A 55 -4.98 -0.66 13.51
CA ARG A 55 -5.67 -1.70 12.73
C ARG A 55 -5.07 -1.85 11.34
N ILE A 56 -4.70 -0.75 10.69
CA ILE A 56 -4.00 -0.78 9.41
C ILE A 56 -2.61 -1.39 9.58
N GLU A 57 -1.83 -0.94 10.57
CA GLU A 57 -0.47 -1.43 10.84
C GLU A 57 -0.40 -2.91 11.22
N SER A 58 -1.52 -3.49 11.70
CA SER A 58 -1.64 -4.92 12.02
C SER A 58 -2.30 -5.74 10.93
N GLY A 59 -2.58 -5.15 9.75
CA GLY A 59 -3.22 -5.83 8.63
C GLY A 59 -4.71 -6.15 8.82
N LYS A 60 -5.29 -5.80 9.98
CA LYS A 60 -6.71 -6.06 10.31
C LYS A 60 -7.68 -5.24 9.46
N ASN A 61 -7.25 -4.06 9.02
CA ASN A 61 -8.02 -3.20 8.12
C ASN A 61 -7.17 -2.82 6.91
N ALA A 62 -7.74 -2.96 5.71
CA ALA A 62 -7.13 -2.41 4.51
C ALA A 62 -7.09 -0.87 4.57
N PRO A 63 -6.03 -0.22 4.06
CA PRO A 63 -6.02 1.22 3.86
C PRO A 63 -7.07 1.62 2.83
N ASN A 64 -7.54 2.87 2.88
CA ASN A 64 -8.23 3.47 1.74
C ASN A 64 -7.25 4.30 0.89
N ILE A 65 -7.67 4.66 -0.32
CA ILE A 65 -6.82 5.42 -1.26
C ILE A 65 -6.36 6.77 -0.69
N ASN A 66 -7.21 7.46 0.09
CA ASN A 66 -6.87 8.75 0.69
C ASN A 66 -5.73 8.61 1.70
N PHE A 67 -5.73 7.54 2.50
CA PHE A 67 -4.63 7.22 3.40
C PHE A 67 -3.34 6.94 2.63
N MET A 68 -3.40 6.16 1.53
CA MET A 68 -2.23 5.85 0.70
C MET A 68 -1.60 7.12 0.12
N ILE A 69 -2.42 8.02 -0.43
CA ILE A 69 -1.97 9.31 -0.95
C ILE A 69 -1.36 10.17 0.18
N ALA A 70 -2.02 10.24 1.34
CA ALA A 70 -1.49 10.98 2.48
C ALA A 70 -0.14 10.42 2.96
N LEU A 71 0.03 9.10 2.98
CA LEU A 71 1.29 8.45 3.32
C LEU A 71 2.40 8.77 2.30
N ASN A 72 2.08 8.81 1.01
CA ASN A 72 3.04 9.20 -0.03
C ASN A 72 3.51 10.65 0.17
N ILE A 73 2.60 11.58 0.48
CA ILE A 73 2.96 12.97 0.83
C ILE A 73 3.84 13.01 2.08
N MET A 74 3.49 12.24 3.12
CA MET A 74 4.28 12.18 4.36
C MET A 74 5.71 11.68 4.12
N THR A 75 5.87 10.70 3.24
CA THR A 75 7.15 10.06 2.92
C THR A 75 7.92 10.73 1.77
N GLY A 76 7.38 11.80 1.19
CA GLY A 76 8.00 12.53 0.08
C GLY A 76 8.02 11.75 -1.24
N LYS A 77 7.09 10.81 -1.41
CA LYS A 77 6.94 9.99 -2.61
C LYS A 77 5.93 10.61 -3.60
N PRO A 78 6.00 10.26 -4.89
CA PRO A 78 4.93 10.59 -5.85
C PRO A 78 3.56 10.12 -5.36
N LEU A 79 2.50 10.86 -5.70
CA LEU A 79 1.13 10.51 -5.27
C LEU A 79 0.70 9.12 -5.78
N THR A 80 1.23 8.72 -6.94
CA THR A 80 0.98 7.44 -7.61
C THR A 80 1.99 6.35 -7.25
N ASP A 81 2.84 6.56 -6.24
CA ASP A 81 3.79 5.54 -5.80
C ASP A 81 3.05 4.33 -5.20
N THR A 82 3.19 3.16 -5.84
CA THR A 82 2.61 1.89 -5.41
C THR A 82 3.64 0.94 -4.82
N SER A 83 4.89 1.36 -4.64
CA SER A 83 6.01 0.47 -4.27
C SER A 83 5.75 -0.37 -3.01
N LEU A 84 5.00 0.18 -2.04
CA LEU A 84 4.61 -0.57 -0.84
C LEU A 84 3.58 -1.67 -1.13
N VAL A 85 2.62 -1.40 -2.02
CA VAL A 85 1.62 -2.37 -2.44
C VAL A 85 2.25 -3.45 -3.29
N ASP A 86 3.19 -3.09 -4.17
CA ASP A 86 3.83 -4.02 -5.11
C ASP A 86 4.54 -5.17 -4.37
N MET A 87 5.11 -4.89 -3.20
CA MET A 87 5.73 -5.91 -2.34
C MET A 87 4.74 -6.88 -1.69
N CYS A 88 3.45 -6.52 -1.67
CA CYS A 88 2.37 -7.26 -1.04
C CYS A 88 1.50 -8.01 -2.05
N ILE A 89 1.79 -7.88 -3.35
CA ILE A 89 1.04 -8.58 -4.40
C ILE A 89 1.47 -10.06 -4.41
N PRO A 90 0.51 -11.01 -4.33
CA PRO A 90 0.79 -12.44 -4.43
C PRO A 90 1.40 -12.77 -5.79
N LYS A 91 2.43 -13.63 -5.82
CA LYS A 91 3.17 -13.98 -7.05
C LYS A 91 2.27 -14.63 -8.09
N GLU A 92 1.26 -15.35 -7.62
CA GLU A 92 0.26 -16.04 -8.43
C GLU A 92 -0.52 -15.05 -9.31
N TRP A 93 -0.64 -13.78 -8.93
CA TRP A 93 -1.23 -12.76 -9.81
C TRP A 93 -0.37 -12.48 -11.04
N ALA A 94 0.96 -12.55 -10.92
CA ALA A 94 1.87 -12.40 -12.05
C ALA A 94 1.79 -13.62 -12.98
N ASP A 95 1.75 -14.83 -12.40
CA ASP A 95 1.69 -16.09 -13.15
C ASP A 95 0.38 -16.24 -13.95
N LYS A 96 -0.73 -15.68 -13.44
CA LYS A 96 -2.03 -15.71 -14.12
C LYS A 96 -2.18 -14.71 -15.27
N VAL A 97 -1.34 -13.68 -15.35
CA VAL A 97 -1.42 -12.72 -16.47
C VAL A 97 -1.09 -13.37 -17.81
N ASP A 98 -0.12 -14.28 -17.80
CA ASP A 98 0.31 -15.03 -18.98
C ASP A 98 -0.80 -15.97 -19.49
N GLU A 99 -1.60 -16.54 -18.58
CA GLU A 99 -2.73 -17.42 -18.90
C GLU A 99 -3.89 -16.64 -19.57
N TRP A 100 -4.11 -15.37 -19.19
CA TRP A 100 -5.25 -14.57 -19.66
C TRP A 100 -4.93 -13.81 -20.95
N GLY A 101 -3.75 -14.03 -21.55
CA GLY A 101 -3.26 -13.27 -22.70
C GLY A 101 -3.06 -11.78 -22.40
N GLY A 102 -3.00 -11.41 -21.12
CA GLY A 102 -2.71 -10.06 -20.68
C GLY A 102 -1.23 -9.76 -20.84
N LYS A 103 -0.86 -8.48 -20.95
CA LYS A 103 0.54 -8.12 -20.73
C LYS A 103 0.84 -8.31 -19.25
N PRO A 104 1.91 -9.02 -18.84
CA PRO A 104 2.29 -9.14 -17.43
C PRO A 104 2.28 -7.75 -16.80
N TYR A 105 1.89 -7.67 -15.52
CA TYR A 105 1.99 -6.42 -14.75
C TYR A 105 3.46 -5.98 -14.70
N THR A 106 3.91 -5.27 -15.74
CA THR A 106 5.24 -4.68 -15.81
C THR A 106 5.16 -3.30 -15.19
N PHE A 107 5.41 -3.23 -13.89
CA PHE A 107 5.41 -1.97 -13.12
C PHE A 107 6.45 -0.93 -13.61
N ALA A 108 7.36 -1.30 -14.52
CA ALA A 108 8.45 -0.47 -15.03
C ALA A 108 8.05 0.65 -16.02
N GLN A 109 6.77 0.89 -16.33
CA GLN A 109 6.40 1.86 -17.37
C GLN A 109 6.18 3.31 -16.89
N PHE A 110 6.25 3.61 -15.60
CA PHE A 110 6.12 5.00 -15.12
C PHE A 110 7.41 5.82 -15.18
N ASP A 111 8.56 5.22 -15.52
CA ASP A 111 9.78 5.98 -15.82
C ASP A 111 9.66 6.83 -17.11
N ALA A 112 8.66 6.56 -17.96
CA ALA A 112 8.42 7.33 -19.18
C ALA A 112 7.85 8.74 -18.92
N ILE A 113 7.21 8.99 -17.77
CA ILE A 113 6.54 10.29 -17.49
C ILE A 113 7.51 11.34 -16.92
N ARG A 114 8.73 10.97 -16.52
CA ARG A 114 9.76 11.93 -16.09
C ARG A 114 10.45 12.68 -17.24
N SER A 115 10.03 12.48 -18.49
CA SER A 115 10.53 13.22 -19.66
C SER A 115 9.70 14.46 -20.03
N VAL A 116 8.58 14.72 -19.34
CA VAL A 116 7.80 15.94 -19.55
C VAL A 116 8.24 16.99 -18.54
N ASN A 117 9.11 17.90 -18.99
CA ASN A 117 9.39 19.15 -18.29
C ASN A 117 8.10 19.98 -18.25
N TRP A 118 7.58 20.26 -17.06
CA TRP A 118 6.65 21.35 -16.80
C TRP A 118 7.42 22.56 -16.30
#